data_AF-A0A5E4Y786-F1
#
_entry.id   AF-A0A5E4Y786-F1
#
_cell.length_a   1.000
_cell.length_b   1.000
_cell.length_c   1.000
_cell.angle_alpha   90.00
_cell.angle_beta   90.00
_cell.angle_gamma   90.00
#
_symmetry.space_group_name_H-M   'P 1'
#
loop_
_entity.id
_entity.type
_entity.pdbx_description
1 polymer ?
#
loop_
_entity_poly.entity_id
_entity_poly.type
_entity_poly.pdbx_seq_one_letter_code
_entity_poly.pdbx_strand_id
1 'polypeptide(L)'
;MTVSATNSPINLIGNIPHGLDAETVTMCTKTGVDYALTSLWERIKDWFFGTNKVTAMTAIHTLATTPSSSAQIDAFLDLLRCIEPEHRDQLKWCAGDSGDPYFMIGDCVVLAAPDWSARGEKPLNVDDMAQILLRTHHGDESLLSAFMRVEMETGHLLRPPRASVEEDDVVFHDLSTKKTYLESSPTLVEALEFVGMNRNGASCDESHALGILVEKAWREALVGSGKTDEQAIQTSSVRMGGMAQDVMVLVTDMFHERLATHRSPMPGREIGQ
;
A
#
# COMPACT_ATOMS: atom_id res chain seq x y z
N MET A 1 61.49 29.61 28.72
CA MET A 1 60.04 29.74 28.41
C MET A 1 59.38 28.42 28.75
N THR A 2 58.57 28.39 29.81
CA THR A 2 57.75 27.23 30.18
C THR A 2 56.49 27.78 30.82
N VAL A 3 55.42 27.84 30.02
CA VAL A 3 54.10 28.32 30.44
C VAL A 3 53.39 27.15 31.12
N SER A 4 53.19 27.22 32.43
CA SER A 4 52.36 26.25 33.16
C SER A 4 50.91 26.70 33.05
N ALA A 5 50.09 25.91 32.34
CA ALA A 5 48.67 26.12 32.21
C ALA A 5 47.97 25.84 33.55
N THR A 6 47.34 26.87 34.10
CA THR A 6 46.45 26.78 35.27
C THR A 6 45.15 26.10 34.86
N ASN A 7 44.97 24.84 35.28
CA ASN A 7 43.68 24.16 35.22
C ASN A 7 42.71 24.83 36.19
N SER A 8 41.76 25.60 35.66
CA SER A 8 40.56 26.00 36.39
C SER A 8 39.53 24.88 36.26
N PRO A 9 39.01 24.31 37.37
CA PRO A 9 37.93 23.34 37.28
C PRO A 9 36.63 24.04 36.86
N ILE A 10 36.01 23.52 35.79
CA ILE A 10 34.65 23.90 35.40
C ILE A 10 33.71 23.40 36.49
N ASN A 11 33.27 24.31 37.37
CA ASN A 11 32.17 24.06 38.29
C ASN A 11 30.85 24.05 37.49
N LEU A 12 30.41 22.88 37.07
CA LEU A 12 29.04 22.63 36.59
C LEU A 12 28.09 22.65 37.80
N ILE A 13 27.80 23.83 38.33
CA ILE A 13 26.64 24.06 39.19
C ILE A 13 25.54 24.60 38.28
N GLY A 14 24.52 23.77 38.05
CA GLY A 14 23.41 24.15 37.17
C GLY A 14 22.38 23.03 37.07
N ASN A 15 21.73 22.70 38.18
CA ASN A 15 20.49 21.95 38.17
C ASN A 15 19.37 22.91 37.74
N ILE A 16 19.35 23.29 36.47
CA ILE A 16 18.22 23.96 35.84
C ILE A 16 17.55 22.89 34.97
N PRO A 17 16.33 22.42 35.30
CA PRO A 17 15.57 21.64 34.36
C PRO A 17 15.15 22.58 33.23
N HIS A 18 16.00 22.73 32.21
CA HIS A 18 15.59 23.28 30.93
C HIS A 18 14.73 22.23 30.26
N GLY A 19 13.45 22.19 30.63
CA GLY A 19 12.45 21.58 29.77
C GLY A 19 12.47 22.34 28.46
N LEU A 20 12.85 21.66 27.36
CA LEU A 20 12.62 22.19 26.03
C LEU A 20 11.13 22.53 25.94
N ASP A 21 10.81 23.80 25.73
CA ASP A 21 9.43 24.19 25.57
C ASP A 21 8.86 23.48 24.33
N ALA A 22 7.56 23.20 24.34
CA ALA A 22 6.92 22.45 23.27
C ALA A 22 7.04 23.15 21.91
N GLU A 23 7.13 24.49 21.89
CA GLU A 23 7.29 25.30 20.68
C GLU A 23 8.69 25.10 20.08
N THR A 24 9.75 25.12 20.90
CA THR A 24 11.13 24.83 20.53
C THR A 24 11.29 23.38 20.05
N VAL A 25 10.63 22.41 20.69
CA VAL A 25 10.60 21.01 20.20
C VAL A 25 9.92 20.96 18.83
N THR A 26 8.77 21.60 18.66
CA THR A 26 8.05 21.62 17.37
C THR A 26 8.81 22.36 16.27
N MET A 27 9.58 23.38 16.62
CA MET A 27 10.41 24.13 15.68
C MET A 27 11.62 23.30 15.25
N CYS A 28 12.28 22.60 16.18
CA CYS A 28 13.38 21.70 15.86
C CYS A 28 12.91 20.48 15.04
N THR A 29 11.74 19.92 15.34
CA THR A 29 11.18 18.82 14.53
C THR A 29 10.79 19.28 13.14
N LYS A 30 10.11 20.42 12.99
CA LYS A 30 9.81 21.01 11.66
C LYS A 30 11.08 21.28 10.85
N THR A 31 12.08 21.90 11.46
CA THR A 31 13.36 22.18 10.78
C THR A 31 14.09 20.88 10.39
N GLY A 32 14.02 19.84 11.22
CA GLY A 32 14.56 18.51 10.91
C GLY A 32 13.81 17.81 9.77
N VAL A 33 12.47 17.92 9.75
CA VAL A 33 11.63 17.40 8.66
C VAL A 33 11.93 18.13 7.35
N ASP A 34 12.00 19.46 7.35
CA ASP A 34 12.31 20.24 6.16
C ASP A 34 13.68 19.90 5.57
N TYR A 35 14.69 19.70 6.42
CA TYR A 35 16.01 19.25 6.00
C TYR A 35 15.96 17.83 5.40
N ALA A 36 15.28 16.89 6.06
CA ALA A 36 15.12 15.52 5.57
C ALA A 36 14.39 15.47 4.23
N LEU A 37 13.33 16.28 4.07
CA LEU A 37 12.57 16.40 2.82
C LEU A 37 13.40 17.02 1.69
N THR A 38 14.21 18.05 2.00
CA THR A 38 15.13 18.65 1.02
C THR A 38 16.20 17.65 0.59
N SER A 39 16.77 16.90 1.54
CA SER A 39 17.76 15.86 1.24
C SER A 39 17.15 14.69 0.46
N LEU A 40 15.92 14.30 0.76
CA LEU A 40 15.17 13.30 -0.01
C LEU A 40 15.00 13.80 -1.44
N TRP A 41 14.46 15.00 -1.61
CA TRP A 41 14.21 15.61 -2.91
C TRP A 41 15.46 15.63 -3.79
N GLU A 42 16.61 16.08 -3.27
CA GLU A 42 17.84 16.15 -4.06
C GLU A 42 18.31 14.78 -4.60
N ARG A 43 17.96 13.69 -3.91
CA ARG A 43 18.30 12.32 -4.32
C ARG A 43 17.32 11.75 -5.34
N ILE A 44 16.05 12.16 -5.29
CA ILE A 44 14.97 11.57 -6.10
C ILE A 44 14.44 12.50 -7.20
N LYS A 45 14.92 13.74 -7.28
CA LYS A 45 14.44 14.76 -8.24
C LYS A 45 14.48 14.30 -9.70
N ASP A 46 15.46 13.46 -10.05
CA ASP A 46 15.65 12.94 -11.41
C ASP A 46 14.66 11.81 -11.74
N TRP A 47 13.87 11.32 -10.76
CA TRP A 47 12.84 10.31 -11.00
C TRP A 47 11.55 10.89 -11.56
N PHE A 48 11.38 12.21 -11.51
CA PHE A 48 10.14 12.89 -11.85
C PHE A 48 10.32 13.68 -13.14
N PHE A 49 9.27 13.71 -13.95
CA PHE A 49 9.25 14.59 -15.12
C PHE A 49 9.51 16.04 -14.69
N GLY A 50 10.45 16.72 -15.35
CA GLY A 50 10.87 18.08 -14.97
C GLY A 50 9.72 19.10 -14.92
N THR A 51 8.65 18.89 -15.69
CA THR A 51 7.43 19.72 -15.69
C THR A 51 6.61 19.58 -14.41
N ASN A 52 6.77 18.48 -13.67
CA ASN A 52 5.96 18.12 -12.51
C ASN A 52 6.68 18.35 -11.17
N LYS A 53 7.85 19.00 -11.18
CA LYS A 53 8.68 19.23 -9.99
C LYS A 53 7.90 19.80 -8.80
N VAL A 54 7.14 20.87 -9.02
CA VAL A 54 6.41 21.56 -7.94
C VAL A 54 5.33 20.64 -7.35
N THR A 55 4.61 19.92 -8.21
CA THR A 55 3.59 18.96 -7.81
C THR A 55 4.19 17.81 -7.01
N ALA A 56 5.29 17.20 -7.49
CA ALA A 56 5.97 16.11 -6.81
C ALA A 56 6.51 16.54 -5.44
N MET A 57 7.14 17.72 -5.34
CA MET A 57 7.65 18.23 -4.06
C MET A 57 6.51 18.50 -3.06
N THR A 58 5.39 19.06 -3.55
CA THR A 58 4.19 19.31 -2.72
C THR A 58 3.57 18.00 -2.24
N ALA A 59 3.50 17.00 -3.11
CA ALA A 59 3.02 15.67 -2.79
C ALA A 59 3.90 15.00 -1.72
N ILE A 60 5.23 15.02 -1.88
CA ILE A 60 6.17 14.45 -0.89
C ILE A 60 6.00 15.13 0.48
N HIS A 61 5.94 16.47 0.50
CA HIS A 61 5.74 17.22 1.73
C HIS A 61 4.38 16.88 2.37
N THR A 62 3.31 16.84 1.58
CA THR A 62 1.97 16.49 2.07
C THR A 62 1.94 15.08 2.63
N LEU A 63 2.52 14.11 1.93
CA LEU A 63 2.62 12.71 2.36
C LEU A 63 3.31 12.59 3.72
N ALA A 64 4.40 13.34 3.94
CA ALA A 64 5.21 13.26 5.15
C ALA A 64 4.65 14.04 6.36
N THR A 65 3.82 15.06 6.14
CA THR A 65 3.43 16.00 7.21
C THR A 65 1.94 16.06 7.50
N THR A 66 1.09 15.58 6.58
CA THR A 66 -0.35 15.66 6.76
C THR A 66 -0.82 14.77 7.92
N PRO A 67 -1.74 15.27 8.77
CA PRO A 67 -2.35 14.45 9.82
C PRO A 67 -3.49 13.55 9.29
N SER A 68 -3.79 13.59 7.98
CA SER A 68 -4.90 12.86 7.38
C SER A 68 -4.45 11.76 6.43
N SER A 69 -4.87 10.52 6.72
CA SER A 69 -4.62 9.33 5.89
C SER A 69 -5.18 9.50 4.49
N SER A 70 -6.33 10.18 4.36
CA SER A 70 -6.93 10.46 3.07
C SER A 70 -6.08 11.38 2.21
N ALA A 71 -5.51 12.42 2.83
CA ALA A 71 -4.60 13.33 2.15
C ALA A 71 -3.25 12.67 1.84
N GLN A 72 -2.79 11.69 2.63
CA GLN A 72 -1.61 10.89 2.29
C GLN A 72 -1.84 10.08 1.01
N ILE A 73 -2.99 9.42 0.86
CA ILE A 73 -3.30 8.69 -0.38
C ILE A 73 -3.37 9.63 -1.59
N ASP A 74 -4.02 10.79 -1.47
CA ASP A 74 -4.06 11.78 -2.57
C ASP A 74 -2.66 12.23 -2.97
N ALA A 75 -1.82 12.55 -1.99
CA ALA A 75 -0.43 12.93 -2.23
C ALA A 75 0.36 11.81 -2.89
N PHE A 76 0.15 10.55 -2.47
CA PHE A 76 0.81 9.40 -3.07
C PHE A 76 0.37 9.18 -4.53
N LEU A 77 -0.92 9.35 -4.83
CA LEU A 77 -1.46 9.29 -6.19
C LEU A 77 -0.88 10.41 -7.08
N ASP A 78 -0.79 11.62 -6.56
CA ASP A 78 -0.16 12.75 -7.28
C ASP A 78 1.32 12.45 -7.57
N LEU A 79 2.02 11.83 -6.63
CA LEU A 79 3.40 11.40 -6.84
C LEU A 79 3.52 10.34 -7.94
N LEU A 80 2.61 9.36 -7.97
CA LEU A 80 2.56 8.32 -9.01
C LEU A 80 2.27 8.88 -10.41
N ARG A 81 1.51 9.98 -10.50
CA ARG A 81 1.26 10.68 -11.78
C ARG A 81 2.48 11.48 -12.25
N CYS A 82 3.35 11.89 -11.33
CA CYS A 82 4.51 12.72 -11.63
C CYS A 82 5.78 11.92 -11.94
N ILE A 83 5.87 10.68 -11.47
CA ILE A 83 7.08 9.85 -11.59
C ILE A 83 7.22 9.25 -12.99
N GLU A 84 8.45 9.17 -13.48
CA GLU A 84 8.77 8.50 -14.73
C GLU A 84 8.53 6.98 -14.61
N PRO A 85 8.08 6.31 -15.69
CA PRO A 85 7.75 4.89 -15.66
C PRO A 85 8.85 3.98 -15.11
N GLU A 86 10.12 4.27 -15.41
CA GLU A 86 11.29 3.49 -15.01
C GLU A 86 11.54 3.50 -13.49
N HIS A 87 11.04 4.53 -12.80
CA HIS A 87 11.25 4.72 -11.36
C HIS A 87 10.02 4.37 -10.52
N ARG A 88 8.91 3.94 -11.14
CA ARG A 88 7.65 3.68 -10.45
C ARG A 88 7.76 2.65 -9.32
N ASP A 89 8.65 1.67 -9.44
CA ASP A 89 8.87 0.63 -8.42
C ASP A 89 9.56 1.17 -7.15
N GLN A 90 10.09 2.39 -7.19
CA GLN A 90 10.63 3.08 -6.02
C GLN A 90 9.53 3.60 -5.08
N LEU A 91 8.29 3.70 -5.57
CA LEU A 91 7.15 4.12 -4.77
C LEU A 91 6.37 2.89 -4.32
N LYS A 92 6.18 2.73 -3.01
CA LYS A 92 5.43 1.60 -2.46
C LYS A 92 4.47 2.07 -1.39
N TRP A 93 3.33 1.39 -1.32
CA TRP A 93 2.43 1.47 -0.19
C TRP A 93 2.40 0.10 0.47
N CYS A 94 2.88 0.02 1.70
CA CYS A 94 3.08 -1.23 2.41
C CYS A 94 2.05 -1.33 3.52
N ALA A 95 1.38 -2.47 3.61
CA ALA A 95 0.50 -2.83 4.71
C ALA A 95 0.80 -4.27 5.09
N GLY A 96 0.97 -4.55 6.38
CA GLY A 96 1.30 -5.90 6.84
C GLY A 96 1.20 -6.04 8.35
N ASP A 97 1.80 -7.10 8.86
CA ASP A 97 1.54 -7.57 10.23
C ASP A 97 2.20 -6.72 11.33
N SER A 98 3.11 -5.82 10.97
CA SER A 98 3.97 -5.08 11.93
C SER A 98 3.47 -3.70 12.34
N GLY A 99 2.24 -3.32 11.99
CA GLY A 99 1.62 -2.06 12.44
C GLY A 99 0.80 -1.37 11.37
N ASP A 100 0.58 -0.07 11.53
CA ASP A 100 -0.15 0.74 10.56
C ASP A 100 0.56 0.77 9.19
N PRO A 101 -0.18 0.93 8.08
CA PRO A 101 0.43 1.04 6.76
C PRO A 101 1.42 2.19 6.67
N TYR A 102 2.31 2.11 5.71
CA TYR A 102 3.32 3.13 5.48
C TYR A 102 3.64 3.25 4.00
N PHE A 103 4.25 4.36 3.62
CA PHE A 103 4.70 4.62 2.27
C PHE A 103 6.22 4.52 2.21
N MET A 104 6.74 4.00 1.10
CA MET A 104 8.16 4.03 0.80
C MET A 104 8.42 4.87 -0.44
N ILE A 105 9.44 5.72 -0.35
CA ILE A 105 10.01 6.47 -1.47
C ILE A 105 11.49 6.12 -1.55
N GLY A 106 11.83 5.12 -2.37
CA GLY A 106 13.12 4.45 -2.34
C GLY A 106 13.36 3.75 -1.01
N ASP A 107 14.32 4.28 -0.24
CA ASP A 107 14.68 3.83 1.12
C ASP A 107 14.02 4.67 2.23
N CYS A 108 13.29 5.74 1.88
CA CYS A 108 12.64 6.61 2.85
C CYS A 108 11.28 6.04 3.23
N VAL A 109 11.08 5.84 4.54
CA VAL A 109 9.80 5.37 5.09
C VAL A 109 9.01 6.57 5.61
N VAL A 110 7.77 6.70 5.16
CA VAL A 110 6.79 7.67 5.65
C VAL A 110 5.67 6.90 6.32
N LEU A 111 5.52 7.10 7.63
CA LEU A 111 4.50 6.40 8.43
C LEU A 111 3.09 6.89 8.07
N ALA A 112 2.08 6.03 8.34
CA ALA A 112 0.69 6.45 8.29
C ALA A 112 0.44 7.68 9.16
N ALA A 113 -0.54 8.48 8.71
CA ALA A 113 -1.05 9.60 9.44
C ALA A 113 -1.69 9.14 10.77
N PRO A 114 -1.67 9.99 11.82
CA PRO A 114 -2.20 9.63 13.14
C PRO A 114 -3.68 9.26 13.16
N ASP A 115 -4.46 9.73 12.17
CA ASP A 115 -5.89 9.42 12.05
C ASP A 115 -6.16 8.03 11.46
N TRP A 116 -5.14 7.25 11.09
CA TRP A 116 -5.32 5.93 10.46
C TRP A 116 -6.27 5.03 11.24
N SER A 117 -6.09 4.91 12.55
CA SER A 117 -6.95 4.08 13.41
C SER A 117 -8.42 4.53 13.46
N ALA A 118 -8.70 5.80 13.19
CA ALA A 118 -10.03 6.40 13.19
C ALA A 118 -10.46 6.87 11.79
N ARG A 119 -9.80 6.36 10.74
CA ARG A 119 -10.01 6.79 9.36
C ARG A 119 -11.44 6.50 8.90
N GLY A 120 -12.01 7.45 8.17
CA GLY A 120 -13.17 7.17 7.32
C GLY A 120 -12.74 6.47 6.03
N GLU A 121 -13.67 5.86 5.31
CA GLU A 121 -13.39 5.31 3.98
C GLU A 121 -12.94 6.42 3.00
N LYS A 122 -11.95 6.13 2.16
CA LYS A 122 -11.54 6.95 1.02
C LYS A 122 -11.81 6.20 -0.28
N PRO A 123 -13.04 6.26 -0.80
CA PRO A 123 -13.36 5.60 -2.05
C PRO A 123 -12.59 6.23 -3.21
N LEU A 124 -11.72 5.45 -3.85
CA LEU A 124 -11.03 5.84 -5.07
C LEU A 124 -11.87 5.47 -6.31
N ASN A 125 -11.58 6.13 -7.44
CA ASN A 125 -12.03 5.65 -8.74
C ASN A 125 -11.20 4.43 -9.17
N VAL A 126 -11.65 3.70 -10.19
CA VAL A 126 -11.01 2.42 -10.60
C VAL A 126 -9.58 2.62 -11.13
N ASP A 127 -9.32 3.73 -11.83
CA ASP A 127 -7.96 4.06 -12.30
C ASP A 127 -6.98 4.25 -11.14
N ASP A 128 -7.38 5.01 -10.12
CA ASP A 128 -6.58 5.27 -8.93
C ASP A 128 -6.41 3.99 -8.08
N MET A 129 -7.47 3.16 -7.97
CA MET A 129 -7.37 1.84 -7.35
C MET A 129 -6.33 0.96 -8.05
N ALA A 130 -6.30 0.95 -9.39
CA ALA A 130 -5.32 0.19 -10.15
C ALA A 130 -3.88 0.66 -9.86
N GLN A 131 -3.65 1.98 -9.82
CA GLN A 131 -2.33 2.54 -9.52
C GLN A 131 -1.87 2.21 -8.10
N ILE A 132 -2.76 2.31 -7.11
CA ILE A 132 -2.46 1.95 -5.73
C ILE A 132 -2.18 0.45 -5.61
N LEU A 133 -3.00 -0.40 -6.21
CA LEU A 133 -2.86 -1.85 -6.11
C LEU A 133 -1.54 -2.34 -6.69
N LEU A 134 -1.10 -1.77 -7.82
CA LEU A 134 0.21 -2.04 -8.43
C LEU A 134 1.40 -1.64 -7.54
N ARG A 135 1.19 -0.78 -6.54
CA ARG A 135 2.20 -0.33 -5.58
C ARG A 135 1.98 -0.91 -4.19
N THR A 136 0.92 -1.69 -4.00
CA THR A 136 0.59 -2.29 -2.72
C THR A 136 1.50 -3.48 -2.46
N HIS A 137 2.13 -3.48 -1.29
CA HIS A 137 3.03 -4.53 -0.83
C HIS A 137 2.55 -5.08 0.51
N HIS A 138 2.69 -6.39 0.68
CA HIS A 138 2.60 -7.06 1.97
C HIS A 138 4.02 -7.40 2.43
N GLY A 139 4.55 -6.61 3.37
CA GLY A 139 5.98 -6.63 3.69
C GLY A 139 6.83 -6.20 2.49
N ASP A 140 7.76 -7.06 2.08
CA ASP A 140 8.66 -6.81 0.94
C ASP A 140 8.12 -7.29 -0.41
N GLU A 141 7.04 -8.09 -0.42
CA GLU A 141 6.45 -8.67 -1.63
C GLU A 141 5.26 -7.84 -2.13
N SER A 142 5.18 -7.60 -3.45
CA SER A 142 3.99 -7.00 -4.05
C SER A 142 2.78 -7.90 -3.82
N LEU A 143 1.63 -7.33 -3.46
CA LEU A 143 0.41 -8.09 -3.17
C LEU A 143 0.02 -9.00 -4.35
N LEU A 144 0.08 -8.49 -5.58
CA LEU A 144 -0.29 -9.26 -6.77
C LEU A 144 0.70 -10.39 -7.05
N SER A 145 2.00 -10.19 -6.76
CA SER A 145 2.99 -11.25 -6.83
C SER A 145 2.76 -12.33 -5.78
N ALA A 146 2.39 -11.95 -4.55
CA ALA A 146 2.04 -12.89 -3.50
C ALA A 146 0.82 -13.74 -3.90
N PHE A 147 -0.20 -13.13 -4.51
CA PHE A 147 -1.37 -13.84 -5.05
C PHE A 147 -0.99 -14.82 -6.16
N MET A 148 -0.11 -14.43 -7.09
CA MET A 148 0.41 -15.34 -8.11
C MET A 148 1.19 -16.50 -7.49
N ARG A 149 2.02 -16.23 -6.48
CA ARG A 149 2.80 -17.26 -5.78
C ARG A 149 1.86 -18.27 -5.10
N VAL A 150 0.85 -17.80 -4.36
CA VAL A 150 -0.18 -18.65 -3.74
C VAL A 150 -0.86 -19.52 -4.80
N GLU A 151 -1.28 -18.95 -5.94
CA GLU A 151 -1.90 -19.73 -7.02
C GLU A 151 -0.97 -20.81 -7.60
N MET A 152 0.31 -20.49 -7.81
CA MET A 152 1.29 -21.46 -8.30
C MET A 152 1.56 -22.57 -7.29
N GLU A 153 1.61 -22.23 -6.00
CA GLU A 153 1.81 -23.18 -4.90
C GLU A 153 0.59 -24.08 -4.70
N THR A 154 -0.64 -23.62 -4.95
CA THR A 154 -1.85 -24.40 -4.65
C THR A 154 -2.53 -24.99 -5.88
N GLY A 155 -2.18 -24.55 -7.10
CA GLY A 155 -2.82 -24.99 -8.34
C GLY A 155 -2.73 -26.49 -8.61
N HIS A 156 -1.75 -27.19 -8.05
CA HIS A 156 -1.63 -28.65 -8.16
C HIS A 156 -2.53 -29.42 -7.19
N LEU A 157 -2.97 -28.80 -6.09
CA LEU A 157 -3.86 -29.40 -5.09
C LEU A 157 -5.34 -29.31 -5.49
N LEU A 158 -5.66 -28.34 -6.34
CA LEU A 158 -7.02 -28.02 -6.78
C LEU A 158 -7.40 -28.67 -8.12
N ARG A 159 -6.45 -29.32 -8.80
CA ARG A 159 -6.74 -30.06 -10.03
C ARG A 159 -7.46 -31.35 -9.65
N PRO A 160 -8.72 -31.56 -10.08
CA PRO A 160 -9.38 -32.84 -9.86
C PRO A 160 -8.56 -33.97 -10.51
N PRO A 161 -8.49 -35.18 -9.92
CA PRO A 161 -7.98 -36.35 -10.64
C PRO A 161 -8.77 -36.46 -11.93
N ARG A 162 -8.10 -36.43 -13.10
CA ARG A 162 -8.73 -36.44 -14.43
C ARG A 162 -9.82 -37.52 -14.52
N ALA A 163 -11.06 -37.14 -14.26
CA ALA A 163 -12.23 -37.88 -14.67
C ALA A 163 -12.52 -37.49 -16.12
N SER A 164 -12.95 -38.49 -16.88
CA SER A 164 -13.15 -38.52 -18.33
C SER A 164 -13.81 -37.28 -18.93
N VAL A 165 -13.21 -36.84 -20.05
CA VAL A 165 -13.82 -36.46 -21.35
C VAL A 165 -15.29 -36.01 -21.30
N GLU A 166 -15.52 -34.78 -21.78
CA GLU A 166 -16.80 -34.10 -22.01
C GLU A 166 -17.43 -33.44 -20.77
N GLU A 167 -16.86 -32.33 -20.32
CA GLU A 167 -17.63 -31.28 -19.64
C GLU A 167 -16.88 -29.95 -19.79
N ASP A 168 -17.64 -28.87 -19.99
CA ASP A 168 -17.21 -27.51 -20.35
C ASP A 168 -15.92 -27.04 -19.66
N ASP A 169 -15.21 -26.14 -20.35
CA ASP A 169 -14.01 -25.41 -19.96
C ASP A 169 -14.25 -24.46 -18.76
N VAL A 170 -14.99 -24.92 -17.74
CA VAL A 170 -15.22 -24.23 -16.47
C VAL A 170 -13.97 -24.43 -15.62
N VAL A 171 -13.03 -23.52 -15.80
CA VAL A 171 -11.91 -23.37 -14.87
C VAL A 171 -12.50 -23.03 -13.50
N PHE A 172 -12.48 -24.00 -12.58
CA PHE A 172 -12.85 -23.77 -11.19
C PHE A 172 -11.81 -22.85 -10.56
N HIS A 173 -12.11 -21.56 -10.49
CA HIS A 173 -11.25 -20.55 -9.90
C HIS A 173 -11.45 -20.55 -8.38
N ASP A 174 -10.74 -21.44 -7.68
CA ASP A 174 -10.82 -21.50 -6.22
C ASP A 174 -10.04 -20.33 -5.60
N LEU A 175 -10.79 -19.42 -4.98
CA LEU A 175 -10.25 -18.26 -4.27
C LEU A 175 -9.92 -18.57 -2.80
N SER A 176 -10.18 -19.78 -2.30
CA SER A 176 -10.06 -20.13 -0.88
C SER A 176 -8.64 -19.90 -0.31
N THR A 177 -7.61 -20.21 -1.08
CA THR A 177 -6.21 -20.07 -0.63
C THR A 177 -5.77 -18.61 -0.61
N LYS A 178 -6.18 -17.82 -1.61
CA LYS A 178 -6.00 -16.36 -1.64
C LYS A 178 -6.79 -15.68 -0.52
N LYS A 179 -8.00 -16.15 -0.20
CA LYS A 179 -8.79 -15.71 0.95
C LYS A 179 -8.06 -15.98 2.27
N THR A 180 -7.57 -17.20 2.46
CA THR A 180 -6.79 -17.60 3.66
C THR A 180 -5.55 -16.71 3.84
N TYR A 181 -4.88 -16.36 2.73
CA TYR A 181 -3.76 -15.42 2.75
C TYR A 181 -4.19 -14.04 3.26
N LEU A 182 -5.30 -13.47 2.76
CA LEU A 182 -5.80 -12.18 3.25
C LEU A 182 -6.28 -12.25 4.71
N GLU A 183 -6.94 -13.34 5.10
CA GLU A 183 -7.38 -13.57 6.49
C GLU A 183 -6.21 -13.61 7.49
N SER A 184 -5.02 -14.03 7.04
CA SER A 184 -3.82 -13.99 7.89
C SER A 184 -3.29 -12.58 8.17
N SER A 185 -3.71 -11.56 7.40
CA SER A 185 -3.29 -10.17 7.59
C SER A 185 -4.49 -9.20 7.61
N PRO A 186 -5.16 -9.04 8.76
CA PRO A 186 -6.31 -8.14 8.88
C PRO A 186 -5.99 -6.69 8.52
N THR A 187 -4.80 -6.20 8.87
CA THR A 187 -4.35 -4.84 8.57
C THR A 187 -4.28 -4.56 7.07
N LEU A 188 -3.84 -5.56 6.28
CA LEU A 188 -3.81 -5.44 4.83
C LEU A 188 -5.23 -5.33 4.26
N VAL A 189 -6.16 -6.16 4.72
CA VAL A 189 -7.57 -6.10 4.31
C VAL A 189 -8.17 -4.75 4.65
N GLU A 190 -7.95 -4.29 5.88
CA GLU A 190 -8.33 -2.98 6.37
C GLU A 190 -7.79 -1.81 5.54
N ALA A 191 -6.58 -1.95 5.01
CA ALA A 191 -5.99 -0.95 4.12
C ALA A 191 -6.63 -0.98 2.73
N LEU A 192 -6.85 -2.17 2.17
CA LEU A 192 -7.52 -2.34 0.88
C LEU A 192 -8.97 -1.81 0.92
N GLU A 193 -9.68 -2.03 2.01
CA GLU A 193 -11.02 -1.48 2.22
C GLU A 193 -11.02 0.05 2.32
N PHE A 194 -10.02 0.62 3.00
CA PHE A 194 -9.89 2.06 3.10
C PHE A 194 -9.81 2.75 1.73
N VAL A 195 -9.13 2.13 0.75
CA VAL A 195 -9.04 2.65 -0.63
C VAL A 195 -10.19 2.22 -1.54
N GLY A 196 -11.17 1.46 -1.02
CA GLY A 196 -12.41 1.11 -1.71
C GLY A 196 -12.42 -0.25 -2.42
N MET A 197 -11.48 -1.15 -2.14
CA MET A 197 -11.44 -2.49 -2.76
C MET A 197 -12.60 -3.41 -2.34
N ASN A 198 -13.42 -3.00 -1.37
CA ASN A 198 -14.67 -3.65 -0.97
C ASN A 198 -15.90 -3.21 -1.76
N ARG A 199 -15.75 -2.30 -2.72
CA ARG A 199 -16.89 -1.66 -3.43
C ARG A 199 -17.18 -2.32 -4.77
N ASN A 200 -17.06 -3.64 -4.85
CA ASN A 200 -17.49 -4.38 -6.05
C ASN A 200 -19.01 -4.53 -6.04
N GLY A 201 -19.68 -4.02 -7.07
CA GLY A 201 -21.12 -4.15 -7.22
C GLY A 201 -21.55 -5.59 -7.47
N ALA A 202 -22.86 -5.85 -7.41
CA ALA A 202 -23.43 -7.18 -7.67
C ALA A 202 -23.18 -7.69 -9.10
N SER A 203 -22.91 -6.79 -10.06
CA SER A 203 -22.54 -7.12 -11.43
C SER A 203 -21.05 -7.43 -11.62
N CYS A 204 -20.22 -7.23 -10.59
CA CYS A 204 -18.76 -7.37 -10.63
C CYS A 204 -18.04 -6.45 -11.64
N ASP A 205 -18.71 -5.40 -12.14
CA ASP A 205 -18.18 -4.53 -13.19
C ASP A 205 -16.91 -3.79 -12.73
N GLU A 206 -16.85 -3.35 -11.48
CA GLU A 206 -15.70 -2.63 -10.94
C GLU A 206 -14.46 -3.53 -10.84
N SER A 207 -14.62 -4.77 -10.35
CA SER A 207 -13.52 -5.74 -10.31
C SER A 207 -13.01 -6.05 -11.72
N HIS A 208 -13.91 -6.25 -12.68
CA HIS A 208 -13.54 -6.52 -14.06
C HIS A 208 -12.75 -5.35 -14.68
N ALA A 209 -13.25 -4.12 -14.51
CA ALA A 209 -12.59 -2.90 -14.97
C ALA A 209 -11.21 -2.71 -14.31
N LEU A 210 -11.09 -2.99 -13.01
CA LEU A 210 -9.82 -2.95 -12.29
C LEU A 210 -8.80 -3.91 -12.92
N GLY A 211 -9.23 -5.14 -13.23
CA GLY A 211 -8.38 -6.13 -13.89
C GLY A 211 -7.85 -5.67 -15.25
N ILE A 212 -8.72 -5.06 -16.08
CA ILE A 212 -8.33 -4.53 -17.39
C ILE A 212 -7.28 -3.42 -17.24
N LEU A 213 -7.46 -2.51 -16.28
CA LEU A 213 -6.55 -1.39 -16.06
C LEU A 213 -5.20 -1.86 -15.51
N VAL A 214 -5.19 -2.83 -14.60
CA VAL A 214 -3.96 -3.46 -14.09
C VAL A 214 -3.24 -4.22 -15.19
N GLU A 215 -3.95 -5.01 -16.00
CA GLU A 215 -3.37 -5.70 -17.16
C GLU A 215 -2.65 -4.72 -18.09
N LYS A 216 -3.35 -3.63 -18.46
CA LYS A 216 -2.81 -2.60 -19.34
C LYS A 216 -1.57 -1.94 -18.75
N ALA A 217 -1.64 -1.47 -17.50
CA ALA A 217 -0.53 -0.78 -16.85
C ALA A 217 0.68 -1.71 -16.63
N TRP A 218 0.44 -3.00 -16.34
CA TRP A 218 1.49 -4.00 -16.24
C TRP A 218 2.18 -4.25 -17.57
N ARG A 219 1.41 -4.39 -18.66
CA ARG A 219 1.95 -4.52 -20.02
C ARG A 219 2.83 -3.34 -20.38
N GLU A 220 2.35 -2.12 -20.15
CA GLU A 220 3.10 -0.88 -20.42
C GLU A 220 4.43 -0.84 -19.64
N ALA A 221 4.44 -1.27 -18.37
CA ALA A 221 5.66 -1.35 -17.57
C ALA A 221 6.65 -2.40 -18.12
N LEU A 222 6.16 -3.58 -18.53
CA LEU A 222 7.03 -4.62 -19.10
C LEU A 222 7.66 -4.17 -20.42
N VAL A 223 6.88 -3.56 -21.32
CA VAL A 223 7.38 -3.02 -22.58
C VAL A 223 8.38 -1.89 -22.33
N GLY A 224 8.07 -0.98 -21.39
CA GLY A 224 8.98 0.10 -20.98
C GLY A 224 10.31 -0.41 -20.40
N SER A 225 10.30 -1.57 -19.75
CA SER A 225 11.51 -2.23 -19.23
C SER A 225 12.36 -2.94 -20.30
N GLY A 226 11.97 -2.85 -21.57
CA GLY A 226 12.71 -3.46 -22.70
C GLY A 226 12.43 -4.95 -22.91
N LYS A 227 11.39 -5.52 -22.29
CA LYS A 227 10.92 -6.88 -22.64
C LYS A 227 10.27 -6.87 -24.02
N THR A 228 10.62 -7.84 -24.85
CA THR A 228 10.16 -7.95 -26.25
C THR A 228 9.38 -9.22 -26.55
N ASP A 229 9.31 -10.17 -25.61
CA ASP A 229 8.51 -11.39 -25.77
C ASP A 229 7.02 -11.08 -25.56
N GLU A 230 6.33 -10.77 -26.65
CA GLU A 230 4.91 -10.42 -26.66
C GLU A 230 4.01 -11.51 -26.05
N GLN A 231 4.33 -12.78 -26.24
CA GLN A 231 3.51 -13.86 -25.70
C GLN A 231 3.68 -13.96 -24.18
N ALA A 232 4.91 -13.83 -23.67
CA ALA A 232 5.17 -13.79 -22.24
C ALA A 232 4.57 -12.52 -21.59
N ILE A 233 4.66 -11.37 -22.26
CA ILE A 233 4.07 -10.11 -21.81
C ILE A 233 2.55 -10.23 -21.74
N GLN A 234 1.90 -10.76 -22.78
CA GLN A 234 0.45 -10.96 -22.80
C GLN A 234 0.02 -11.91 -21.68
N THR A 235 0.70 -13.05 -21.54
CA THR A 235 0.36 -14.06 -20.52
C THR A 235 0.53 -13.50 -19.11
N SER A 236 1.62 -12.78 -18.85
CA SER A 236 1.88 -12.17 -17.54
C SER A 236 0.88 -11.04 -17.23
N SER A 237 0.60 -10.16 -18.20
CA SER A 237 -0.33 -9.04 -18.01
C SER A 237 -1.76 -9.50 -17.73
N VAL A 238 -2.28 -10.47 -18.48
CA VAL A 238 -3.61 -11.06 -18.23
C VAL A 238 -3.68 -11.68 -16.83
N ARG A 239 -2.62 -12.40 -16.42
CA ARG A 239 -2.56 -13.00 -15.08
C ARG A 239 -2.60 -11.93 -13.98
N MET A 240 -1.87 -10.83 -14.14
CA MET A 240 -1.88 -9.72 -13.18
C MET A 240 -3.24 -9.02 -13.11
N GLY A 241 -3.92 -8.87 -14.25
CA GLY A 241 -5.31 -8.39 -14.29
C GLY A 241 -6.26 -9.31 -13.53
N GLY A 242 -6.12 -10.63 -13.70
CA GLY A 242 -6.87 -11.63 -12.92
C GLY A 242 -6.60 -11.55 -11.42
N MET A 243 -5.34 -11.41 -11.00
CA MET A 243 -5.01 -11.22 -9.57
C MET A 243 -5.66 -9.97 -8.98
N ALA A 244 -5.75 -8.88 -9.74
CA ALA A 244 -6.40 -7.67 -9.30
C ALA A 244 -7.92 -7.82 -9.16
N GLN A 245 -8.57 -8.55 -10.07
CA GLN A 245 -9.97 -8.95 -9.94
C GLN A 245 -10.19 -9.74 -8.65
N ASP A 246 -9.35 -10.75 -8.40
CA ASP A 246 -9.44 -11.62 -7.23
C ASP A 246 -9.34 -10.83 -5.93
N VAL A 247 -8.41 -9.86 -5.84
CA VAL A 247 -8.26 -8.99 -4.67
C VAL A 247 -9.58 -8.25 -4.39
N MET A 248 -10.16 -7.59 -5.38
CA MET A 248 -11.38 -6.80 -5.17
C MET A 248 -12.58 -7.68 -4.83
N VAL A 249 -12.72 -8.84 -5.47
CA VAL A 249 -13.78 -9.81 -5.16
C VAL A 249 -13.65 -10.30 -3.71
N LEU A 250 -12.46 -10.72 -3.31
CA LEU A 250 -12.22 -11.26 -1.96
C LEU A 250 -12.41 -10.21 -0.87
N VAL A 251 -11.87 -9.01 -1.05
CA VAL A 251 -12.02 -7.93 -0.07
C VAL A 251 -13.50 -7.53 0.06
N THR A 252 -14.24 -7.52 -1.06
CA THR A 252 -15.69 -7.28 -1.05
C THR A 252 -16.44 -8.37 -0.28
N ASP A 253 -16.13 -9.65 -0.53
CA ASP A 253 -16.74 -10.78 0.18
C ASP A 253 -16.48 -10.70 1.69
N MET A 254 -15.21 -10.55 2.08
CA MET A 254 -14.78 -10.44 3.47
C MET A 254 -15.43 -9.24 4.19
N PHE A 255 -15.62 -8.11 3.51
CA PHE A 255 -16.32 -6.95 4.06
C PHE A 255 -17.78 -7.27 4.38
N HIS A 256 -18.50 -7.89 3.43
CA HIS A 256 -19.90 -8.26 3.62
C HIS A 256 -20.10 -9.34 4.69
N GLU A 257 -19.21 -10.33 4.75
CA GLU A 257 -19.21 -11.35 5.81
C GLU A 257 -19.06 -10.71 7.20
N ARG A 258 -18.15 -9.75 7.35
CA ARG A 258 -18.01 -9.01 8.61
C ARG A 258 -19.25 -8.20 8.94
N LEU A 259 -19.84 -7.49 7.98
CA LEU A 259 -21.09 -6.75 8.19
C LEU A 259 -22.25 -7.67 8.61
N ALA A 260 -22.37 -8.85 8.00
CA ALA A 260 -23.40 -9.84 8.34
C ALA A 260 -23.22 -10.38 9.77
N THR A 261 -21.96 -10.61 10.18
CA THR A 261 -21.61 -11.06 11.53
C THR A 261 -21.98 -10.00 12.58
N HIS A 262 -21.71 -8.72 12.30
CA HIS A 262 -22.05 -7.62 13.22
C HIS A 262 -23.56 -7.34 13.32
N ARG A 263 -24.34 -7.73 12.29
CA ARG A 263 -25.80 -7.54 12.26
C ARG A 263 -26.59 -8.68 12.89
N SER A 264 -25.98 -9.82 13.19
CA SER A 264 -26.64 -10.94 13.87
C SER A 264 -26.52 -10.78 15.39
N PRO A 265 -27.57 -10.40 16.12
CA PRO A 265 -27.53 -10.44 17.57
C PRO A 265 -27.51 -11.90 18.03
N MET A 266 -26.64 -12.23 18.98
CA MET A 266 -26.63 -13.52 19.69
C MET A 266 -28.07 -13.96 20.01
N PRO A 267 -28.48 -15.22 19.71
CA PRO A 267 -29.79 -15.69 20.11
C PRO A 267 -29.86 -15.63 21.64
N GLY A 268 -30.86 -14.90 22.12
CA GLY A 268 -31.14 -14.72 23.54
C GLY A 268 -31.15 -16.06 24.24
N ARG A 269 -30.30 -16.17 25.27
CA ARG A 269 -30.27 -17.28 26.21
C ARG A 269 -31.68 -17.41 26.79
N GLU A 270 -32.43 -18.40 26.36
CA GLU A 270 -33.71 -18.75 26.96
C GLU A 270 -33.47 -19.03 28.44
N ILE A 271 -33.92 -18.12 29.29
CA ILE A 271 -34.01 -18.34 30.73
C ILE A 271 -35.21 -19.27 30.91
N GLY A 272 -34.91 -20.55 31.09
CA GLY A 272 -35.91 -21.55 31.45
C GLY A 272 -36.67 -21.12 32.70
N GLN A 273 -37.99 -21.21 32.62
CA GLN A 273 -38.89 -21.30 33.78
C GLN A 273 -39.31 -22.76 33.97
#